data_AF-A0A7W9LDB7-F1
#
_entry.id   AF-A0A7W9LDB7-F1
#
_cell.length_a   1.000
_cell.length_b   1.000
_cell.length_c   1.000
_cell.angle_alpha   90.00
_cell.angle_beta   90.00
_cell.angle_gamma   90.00
#
_symmetry.space_group_name_H-M   'P 1'
#
loop_
_entity.id
_entity.type
_entity.pdbx_description
1 polymer ?
#
loop_
_entity_poly.entity_id
_entity_poly.type
_entity_poly.pdbx_seq_one_letter_code
_entity_poly.pdbx_strand_id
1 'polypeptide(L)'
;MSERRNVDDASQEASKEGEEAGGTAQGPAAGSAAGPAAGPAEGPAEGPVAGMAVDMAVGMAAGPGAEPPGVGATQPEGARPERARPERAQEPVPVQEAASVGVAGTVRGESGGPVVSGGAVFVEGESGGGRRGHGEGVSVNGGGPPESDGERRLRRQAAVAAVLLGLVIAAVAAFSTPWHLLTSGPPDPARDFTAAQIARSEAFDAASILPGYLSLALTLIIAGLLVATPLGVKLVAWLKGPWWLRVVLGVVVITLFTQLIKLPVSIWGETLLRGYGLSIQTWGSWASDRLKNIGVDAFMLSLMLLVLVALARRFRRWWIPAAVGAFALTVLASFVYPVVFEPLFNDFTTMQQGQLRTELLDMAERDGVPVEDVLVADASRRTTALNAYVSGFGATRRIVVYDTLLRAPKAEVELVVAHELGHAKTDDVLYGTFIGALGAALGAILLFWVFELVRRRTGVKGLGDPRAVGAVIGLMTFGSLLMSPAENLISRHIEARADLHALDLTRDPATFIAMQKRLAVTNISDLSPDAVEYVLYASHPSSPERIAMARAWAKLNGVPVQ
;
A
#
# COMPACT_ATOMS: atom_id res chain seq x y z
N MET A 1 21.02 24.45 -66.18
CA MET A 1 20.31 23.17 -66.48
C MET A 1 19.50 22.86 -65.23
N SER A 2 18.16 22.79 -65.20
CA SER A 2 17.18 22.13 -66.11
C SER A 2 17.37 20.60 -66.07
N GLU A 3 16.34 19.77 -65.89
CA GLU A 3 14.86 19.95 -65.95
C GLU A 3 14.18 19.87 -64.55
N ARG A 4 12.94 20.33 -64.23
CA ARG A 4 11.62 20.54 -64.89
C ARG A 4 10.64 19.33 -64.93
N ARG A 5 9.71 19.29 -63.95
CA ARG A 5 8.24 18.98 -64.01
C ARG A 5 7.71 19.03 -62.55
N ASN A 6 6.87 19.94 -62.06
CA ASN A 6 5.74 20.75 -62.57
C ASN A 6 4.38 20.01 -62.54
N VAL A 7 3.30 20.78 -62.31
CA VAL A 7 1.90 20.41 -62.08
C VAL A 7 1.53 20.20 -60.60
N ASP A 8 0.61 20.93 -59.95
CA ASP A 8 0.08 22.33 -60.06
C ASP A 8 -0.66 22.65 -58.70
N ASP A 9 -0.66 23.89 -58.16
CA ASP A 9 -1.76 24.89 -58.10
C ASP A 9 -2.98 24.51 -57.18
N ALA A 10 -3.65 25.36 -56.38
CA ALA A 10 -3.74 26.84 -56.28
C ALA A 10 -3.77 27.31 -54.78
N SER A 11 -3.33 28.51 -54.36
CA SER A 11 -3.63 29.90 -54.80
C SER A 11 -5.06 30.34 -54.39
N GLN A 12 -5.37 31.54 -53.85
CA GLN A 12 -4.62 32.65 -53.23
C GLN A 12 -5.66 33.68 -52.68
N GLU A 13 -5.33 34.43 -51.61
CA GLU A 13 -5.84 35.81 -51.32
C GLU A 13 -7.39 36.04 -51.18
N ALA A 14 -7.92 37.18 -50.73
CA ALA A 14 -7.36 38.48 -50.32
C ALA A 14 -8.14 39.10 -49.13
N SER A 15 -7.57 40.17 -48.53
CA SER A 15 -8.21 41.43 -48.08
C SER A 15 -9.61 41.46 -47.43
N LYS A 16 -9.97 42.34 -46.48
CA LYS A 16 -9.37 43.34 -45.56
C LYS A 16 -10.58 44.18 -45.05
N GLU A 17 -10.38 45.08 -44.08
CA GLU A 17 -11.41 46.01 -43.54
C GLU A 17 -12.57 45.30 -42.76
N GLY A 18 -13.23 45.91 -41.77
CA GLY A 18 -12.95 47.20 -41.12
C GLY A 18 -13.94 47.58 -40.01
N GLU A 19 -13.45 47.59 -38.76
CA GLU A 19 -13.82 48.48 -37.63
C GLU A 19 -15.24 48.49 -36.98
N GLU A 20 -15.30 49.20 -35.84
CA GLU A 20 -16.42 49.64 -34.98
C GLU A 20 -17.40 48.66 -34.28
N ALA A 21 -17.11 48.45 -32.98
CA ALA A 21 -17.98 48.81 -31.83
C ALA A 21 -19.37 48.17 -31.56
N GLY A 22 -19.44 47.44 -30.43
CA GLY A 22 -20.52 47.61 -29.42
C GLY A 22 -21.68 46.60 -29.41
N GLY A 23 -21.69 45.67 -28.44
CA GLY A 23 -22.79 44.69 -28.29
C GLY A 23 -22.78 43.90 -26.97
N THR A 24 -23.55 44.37 -26.00
CA THR A 24 -23.83 43.83 -24.64
C THR A 24 -23.95 42.30 -24.42
N ALA A 25 -23.17 41.81 -23.45
CA ALA A 25 -23.60 40.99 -22.28
C ALA A 25 -23.92 39.47 -22.36
N GLN A 26 -23.86 38.86 -21.16
CA GLN A 26 -24.36 37.54 -20.69
C GLN A 26 -23.49 36.28 -20.87
N GLY A 27 -23.27 35.57 -19.74
CA GLY A 27 -23.35 34.11 -19.66
C GLY A 27 -22.02 33.34 -19.49
N PRO A 28 -21.91 32.43 -18.49
CA PRO A 28 -20.73 31.57 -18.32
C PRO A 28 -20.89 30.16 -18.93
N ALA A 29 -19.76 29.57 -19.32
CA ALA A 29 -19.54 28.13 -19.47
C ALA A 29 -18.24 27.81 -18.69
N ALA A 30 -18.15 26.80 -17.83
CA ALA A 30 -18.22 25.36 -18.13
C ALA A 30 -17.21 24.95 -19.22
N GLY A 31 -16.25 24.06 -18.99
CA GLY A 31 -15.92 23.30 -17.77
C GLY A 31 -15.18 22.03 -18.20
N SER A 32 -13.93 21.86 -17.79
CA SER A 32 -13.08 20.75 -18.22
C SER A 32 -12.82 19.76 -17.09
N ALA A 33 -12.82 18.46 -17.39
CA ALA A 33 -12.62 17.42 -16.40
C ALA A 33 -11.12 17.24 -16.09
N ALA A 34 -10.72 17.49 -14.84
CA ALA A 34 -9.34 17.31 -14.39
C ALA A 34 -8.92 15.84 -14.39
N GLY A 35 -7.69 15.56 -14.81
CA GLY A 35 -7.12 14.23 -14.83
C GLY A 35 -6.47 13.78 -13.50
N PRO A 36 -6.22 12.46 -13.34
CA PRO A 36 -5.87 11.82 -12.06
C PRO A 36 -4.38 11.71 -11.77
N ALA A 37 -3.99 11.57 -10.50
CA ALA A 37 -2.61 11.52 -10.03
C ALA A 37 -1.92 10.15 -10.05
N ALA A 38 -0.58 10.18 -9.90
CA ALA A 38 0.11 9.15 -9.12
C ALA A 38 -0.51 9.01 -7.73
N GLY A 39 -0.56 7.79 -7.19
CA GLY A 39 -0.82 7.64 -5.76
C GLY A 39 0.31 8.31 -4.96
N PRO A 40 0.01 9.09 -3.90
CA PRO A 40 1.07 9.69 -3.09
C PRO A 40 1.87 8.59 -2.39
N ALA A 41 3.20 8.63 -2.52
CA ALA A 41 4.10 7.84 -1.69
C ALA A 41 3.84 8.14 -0.20
N GLU A 42 3.88 7.11 0.65
CA GLU A 42 3.42 7.25 2.03
C GLU A 42 4.26 8.22 2.88
N GLY A 43 3.65 8.71 3.96
CA GLY A 43 4.36 9.43 5.00
C GLY A 43 5.30 8.52 5.81
N PRO A 44 6.14 9.09 6.68
CA PRO A 44 7.19 8.37 7.40
C PRO A 44 6.65 7.40 8.45
N ALA A 45 6.49 6.15 8.03
CA ALA A 45 6.66 4.95 8.85
C ALA A 45 6.74 3.72 7.93
N GLU A 46 7.89 3.49 7.28
CA GLU A 46 8.22 2.11 6.90
C GLU A 46 8.49 1.33 8.19
N GLY A 47 7.41 0.75 8.69
CA GLY A 47 7.32 -0.16 9.81
C GLY A 47 6.00 -0.91 9.66
N PRO A 48 5.90 -2.17 10.10
CA PRO A 48 5.53 -3.26 9.17
C PRO A 48 4.06 -3.34 8.67
N VAL A 49 3.18 -2.37 8.97
CA VAL A 49 1.73 -2.63 9.10
C VAL A 49 0.76 -1.51 8.65
N ALA A 50 1.23 -0.49 7.92
CA ALA A 50 0.34 0.50 7.32
C ALA A 50 -0.60 -0.10 6.23
N GLY A 51 -0.07 -0.40 5.04
CA GLY A 51 -0.83 -0.76 3.83
C GLY A 51 -1.00 -2.25 3.53
N MET A 52 -1.67 -3.01 4.42
CA MET A 52 -1.87 -4.47 4.22
C MET A 52 -3.32 -4.99 4.32
N ALA A 53 -4.31 -4.10 4.18
CA ALA A 53 -5.71 -4.53 4.09
C ALA A 53 -6.57 -3.57 3.25
N VAL A 54 -6.80 -3.96 1.99
CA VAL A 54 -7.73 -3.38 0.98
C VAL A 54 -7.10 -2.41 -0.05
N ASP A 55 -5.77 -2.40 -0.20
CA ASP A 55 -5.05 -1.66 -1.27
C ASP A 55 -5.18 -2.23 -2.71
N MET A 56 -6.38 -2.67 -3.09
CA MET A 56 -6.83 -2.71 -4.50
C MET A 56 -7.97 -1.72 -4.81
N ALA A 57 -8.44 -0.97 -3.81
CA ALA A 57 -9.11 0.31 -3.99
C ALA A 57 -9.11 1.11 -2.67
N VAL A 58 -8.24 2.13 -2.63
CA VAL A 58 -8.19 3.23 -1.64
C VAL A 58 -7.51 2.96 -0.29
N GLY A 59 -6.45 3.73 -0.06
CA GLY A 59 -6.01 4.24 1.24
C GLY A 59 -5.36 5.64 1.07
N MET A 60 -5.74 6.62 1.92
CA MET A 60 -5.08 7.91 2.24
C MET A 60 -6.05 8.78 3.09
N ALA A 61 -5.59 9.89 3.71
CA ALA A 61 -6.24 10.45 4.90
C ALA A 61 -6.31 11.99 5.09
N ALA A 62 -7.26 12.42 5.95
CA ALA A 62 -7.23 13.60 6.85
C ALA A 62 -7.77 15.01 6.50
N GLY A 63 -8.72 15.55 7.30
CA GLY A 63 -9.08 16.99 7.47
C GLY A 63 -10.49 17.21 8.08
N PRO A 64 -11.09 18.43 8.06
CA PRO A 64 -10.56 19.79 8.34
C PRO A 64 -10.85 20.15 9.83
N GLY A 65 -10.67 21.36 10.39
CA GLY A 65 -10.13 22.66 9.94
C GLY A 65 -10.74 23.81 10.78
N ALA A 66 -9.97 24.85 11.12
CA ALA A 66 -10.44 26.05 11.83
C ALA A 66 -9.47 27.23 11.64
N GLU A 67 -9.99 28.45 11.51
CA GLU A 67 -9.20 29.68 11.31
C GLU A 67 -8.60 30.22 12.63
N PRO A 68 -7.42 30.87 12.59
CA PRO A 68 -6.82 31.51 13.77
C PRO A 68 -7.43 32.89 14.05
N PRO A 69 -7.87 33.20 15.29
CA PRO A 69 -8.20 34.57 15.69
C PRO A 69 -6.93 35.43 15.82
N GLY A 70 -7.09 36.75 15.67
CA GLY A 70 -5.97 37.69 15.51
C GLY A 70 -5.04 37.86 16.72
N VAL A 71 -3.82 38.30 16.44
CA VAL A 71 -2.75 38.53 17.43
C VAL A 71 -3.07 39.74 18.31
N GLY A 72 -3.60 39.49 19.51
CA GLY A 72 -3.64 40.47 20.61
C GLY A 72 -2.36 40.40 21.44
N ALA A 73 -1.69 41.53 21.65
CA ALA A 73 -0.40 41.56 22.35
C ALA A 73 -0.54 41.67 23.88
N THR A 74 0.03 40.72 24.62
CA THR A 74 0.34 40.84 26.05
C THR A 74 1.71 40.23 26.37
N GLN A 75 2.51 40.92 27.18
CA GLN A 75 3.68 40.35 27.84
C GLN A 75 3.26 39.68 29.16
N PRO A 76 4.11 38.80 29.70
CA PRO A 76 4.33 38.80 31.14
C PRO A 76 5.82 38.93 31.51
N GLU A 77 6.09 39.50 32.67
CA GLU A 77 7.44 39.80 33.17
C GLU A 77 8.11 38.62 33.89
N GLY A 78 9.44 38.53 33.73
CA GLY A 78 10.41 38.37 34.82
C GLY A 78 10.22 37.28 35.89
N ALA A 79 10.93 36.17 35.72
CA ALA A 79 11.50 35.39 36.84
C ALA A 79 13.00 35.13 36.59
N ARG A 80 13.81 35.09 37.65
CA ARG A 80 15.29 34.95 37.57
C ARG A 80 15.76 33.50 37.75
N PRO A 81 16.94 33.13 37.23
CA PRO A 81 17.47 31.77 37.31
C PRO A 81 18.15 31.47 38.65
N GLU A 82 18.04 30.22 39.10
CA GLU A 82 18.79 29.68 40.25
C GLU A 82 19.97 28.80 39.77
N ARG A 83 21.02 28.66 40.58
CA ARG A 83 22.30 28.03 40.20
C ARG A 83 22.53 26.70 40.91
N ALA A 84 23.13 25.74 40.20
CA ALA A 84 23.49 24.42 40.72
C ALA A 84 24.72 24.43 41.66
N ARG A 85 24.79 23.43 42.57
CA ARG A 85 26.01 22.84 43.16
C ARG A 85 25.69 21.46 43.83
N PRO A 86 26.68 20.60 44.18
CA PRO A 86 26.84 19.36 43.42
C PRO A 86 27.10 18.07 44.25
N GLU A 87 27.53 17.02 43.54
CA GLU A 87 28.31 15.84 43.99
C GLU A 87 27.68 14.78 44.92
N ARG A 88 27.62 13.55 44.40
CA ARG A 88 28.51 12.48 44.90
C ARG A 88 28.81 11.43 43.82
N ALA A 89 30.05 10.95 43.79
CA ALA A 89 30.53 9.92 42.87
C ALA A 89 30.67 8.56 43.56
N GLN A 90 30.57 7.47 42.78
CA GLN A 90 31.15 6.15 43.10
C GLN A 90 31.70 5.55 41.79
N GLU A 91 32.88 4.94 41.88
CA GLU A 91 33.58 4.24 40.77
C GLU A 91 33.50 2.70 40.94
N PRO A 92 33.88 1.89 39.92
CA PRO A 92 33.39 0.50 39.75
C PRO A 92 34.39 -0.59 40.21
N VAL A 93 34.48 -1.72 39.48
CA VAL A 93 35.42 -2.88 39.57
C VAL A 93 34.93 -4.04 40.47
N PRO A 94 35.14 -5.35 40.16
CA PRO A 94 35.59 -6.03 38.91
C PRO A 94 34.64 -7.13 38.34
N VAL A 95 35.08 -7.76 37.25
CA VAL A 95 34.57 -9.01 36.63
C VAL A 95 35.17 -10.27 37.31
N GLN A 96 34.48 -11.42 37.27
CA GLN A 96 35.15 -12.74 37.22
C GLN A 96 34.33 -13.83 36.48
N GLU A 97 34.89 -15.04 36.36
CA GLU A 97 34.78 -15.92 35.18
C GLU A 97 34.57 -17.41 35.55
N ALA A 98 34.11 -18.23 34.59
CA ALA A 98 34.04 -19.71 34.60
C ALA A 98 33.02 -20.35 35.61
N ALA A 99 32.60 -21.62 35.49
CA ALA A 99 33.13 -22.77 34.74
C ALA A 99 32.05 -23.80 34.30
N SER A 100 32.43 -24.85 33.58
CA SER A 100 31.53 -25.86 32.96
C SER A 100 31.97 -27.33 33.13
N VAL A 101 31.04 -28.21 33.55
CA VAL A 101 31.13 -29.70 33.73
C VAL A 101 29.68 -30.28 33.72
N GLY A 102 29.29 -31.52 33.36
CA GLY A 102 29.97 -32.70 32.80
C GLY A 102 29.72 -34.01 33.63
N VAL A 103 29.62 -35.25 33.11
CA VAL A 103 29.42 -35.81 31.75
C VAL A 103 28.77 -37.23 31.86
N ALA A 104 27.65 -37.47 31.14
CA ALA A 104 27.07 -38.78 30.73
C ALA A 104 26.61 -39.84 31.78
N GLY A 105 25.78 -40.82 31.35
CA GLY A 105 25.44 -42.03 32.13
C GLY A 105 24.20 -42.87 31.71
N THR A 106 24.42 -43.92 30.92
CA THR A 106 23.62 -45.18 30.69
C THR A 106 22.76 -45.72 31.87
N VAL A 107 21.75 -46.62 31.78
CA VAL A 107 20.88 -47.35 30.79
C VAL A 107 20.43 -48.69 31.48
N ARG A 108 19.20 -49.19 31.24
CA ARG A 108 18.58 -50.46 31.78
C ARG A 108 18.31 -50.50 33.31
N GLY A 109 17.37 -51.30 33.83
CA GLY A 109 16.33 -52.15 33.20
C GLY A 109 15.70 -53.17 34.19
N GLU A 110 14.55 -53.77 33.83
CA GLU A 110 13.87 -54.91 34.53
C GLU A 110 13.32 -54.64 35.97
N SER A 111 12.42 -55.44 36.57
CA SER A 111 11.25 -56.23 36.09
C SER A 111 10.34 -56.60 37.31
N GLY A 112 9.11 -57.11 37.08
CA GLY A 112 8.34 -57.83 38.13
C GLY A 112 6.83 -57.54 38.25
N GLY A 113 6.02 -58.60 38.34
CA GLY A 113 4.64 -58.62 38.86
C GLY A 113 4.54 -59.59 40.07
N PRO A 114 3.45 -60.37 40.30
CA PRO A 114 2.20 -60.49 39.52
C PRO A 114 0.90 -60.81 40.36
N VAL A 115 -0.16 -61.30 39.67
CA VAL A 115 -1.18 -62.30 40.13
C VAL A 115 -2.52 -61.89 40.82
N VAL A 116 -3.60 -61.93 40.00
CA VAL A 116 -4.90 -62.67 40.11
C VAL A 116 -6.08 -62.27 41.05
N SER A 117 -7.28 -62.45 40.47
CA SER A 117 -8.64 -62.69 41.04
C SER A 117 -9.61 -61.49 41.02
N GLY A 118 -10.89 -61.64 40.65
CA GLY A 118 -11.61 -62.80 40.08
C GLY A 118 -13.14 -62.70 40.24
N GLY A 119 -13.92 -63.27 39.31
CA GLY A 119 -15.38 -63.44 39.45
C GLY A 119 -16.23 -62.86 38.31
N ALA A 120 -17.13 -63.68 37.76
CA ALA A 120 -18.14 -63.28 36.78
C ALA A 120 -19.37 -64.20 36.90
N VAL A 121 -20.58 -63.66 36.66
CA VAL A 121 -21.81 -64.42 36.46
C VAL A 121 -22.65 -63.71 35.39
N PHE A 122 -23.03 -64.43 34.33
CA PHE A 122 -24.08 -64.04 33.39
C PHE A 122 -24.88 -65.30 33.02
N VAL A 123 -26.17 -65.12 32.72
CA VAL A 123 -27.12 -66.23 32.52
C VAL A 123 -27.13 -66.68 31.06
N GLU A 124 -27.33 -67.98 30.88
CA GLU A 124 -27.29 -68.71 29.62
C GLU A 124 -28.62 -68.62 28.83
N GLY A 125 -28.56 -68.76 27.51
CA GLY A 125 -29.73 -68.71 26.63
C GLY A 125 -29.40 -69.14 25.21
N GLU A 126 -29.86 -70.33 24.82
CA GLU A 126 -29.56 -70.92 23.51
C GLU A 126 -30.36 -70.31 22.35
N SER A 127 -29.77 -70.27 21.15
CA SER A 127 -30.07 -71.26 20.07
C SER A 127 -29.89 -70.71 18.64
N GLY A 128 -29.50 -71.62 17.73
CA GLY A 128 -30.00 -71.62 16.34
C GLY A 128 -29.23 -70.87 15.24
N GLY A 129 -28.71 -71.62 14.25
CA GLY A 129 -28.79 -71.23 12.83
C GLY A 129 -27.64 -70.40 12.23
N GLY A 130 -26.46 -71.01 12.05
CA GLY A 130 -25.37 -70.38 11.28
C GLY A 130 -25.59 -70.41 9.76
N ARG A 131 -25.20 -69.33 9.06
CA ARG A 131 -24.89 -69.34 7.62
C ARG A 131 -23.75 -68.38 7.31
N ARG A 132 -22.72 -68.86 6.60
CA ARG A 132 -21.59 -68.04 6.14
C ARG A 132 -22.04 -67.18 4.95
N GLY A 133 -21.84 -65.87 5.04
CA GLY A 133 -21.90 -64.94 3.91
C GLY A 133 -20.54 -64.23 3.78
N HIS A 134 -20.11 -63.94 2.55
CA HIS A 134 -18.85 -63.24 2.32
C HIS A 134 -18.93 -61.79 2.81
N GLY A 135 -17.84 -61.30 3.40
CA GLY A 135 -17.70 -59.89 3.74
C GLY A 135 -17.30 -59.08 2.51
N GLU A 136 -18.20 -58.26 1.99
CA GLU A 136 -17.83 -57.09 1.20
C GLU A 136 -17.72 -55.88 2.13
N GLY A 137 -16.49 -55.46 2.40
CA GLY A 137 -16.22 -54.25 3.15
C GLY A 137 -16.56 -53.02 2.32
N VAL A 138 -17.80 -52.53 2.42
CA VAL A 138 -18.23 -51.27 1.81
C VAL A 138 -17.44 -50.13 2.43
N SER A 139 -16.32 -49.78 1.81
CA SER A 139 -15.52 -48.62 2.16
C SER A 139 -16.35 -47.37 1.86
N VAL A 140 -16.91 -46.76 2.89
CA VAL A 140 -17.63 -45.49 2.81
C VAL A 140 -16.63 -44.37 2.59
N ASN A 141 -16.09 -44.31 1.37
CA ASN A 141 -15.30 -43.20 0.88
C ASN A 141 -16.14 -41.93 0.96
N GLY A 142 -15.71 -40.95 1.75
CA GLY A 142 -16.37 -39.66 1.97
C GLY A 142 -16.37 -38.70 0.76
N GLY A 143 -16.43 -39.24 -0.46
CA GLY A 143 -16.64 -38.47 -1.67
C GLY A 143 -18.08 -38.00 -1.75
N GLY A 144 -18.27 -36.68 -1.92
CA GLY A 144 -19.57 -36.16 -2.37
C GLY A 144 -19.89 -36.67 -3.79
N PRO A 145 -21.13 -36.45 -4.28
CA PRO A 145 -21.48 -36.83 -5.64
C PRO A 145 -20.48 -36.24 -6.65
N PRO A 146 -20.05 -37.02 -7.66
CA PRO A 146 -19.03 -36.58 -8.60
C PRO A 146 -19.49 -35.31 -9.32
N GLU A 147 -18.58 -34.34 -9.50
CA GLU A 147 -18.88 -33.10 -10.23
C GLU A 147 -19.53 -33.40 -11.59
N SER A 148 -20.37 -32.50 -12.10
CA SER A 148 -20.79 -32.60 -13.50
C SER A 148 -19.63 -32.26 -14.44
N ASP A 149 -19.62 -32.81 -15.66
CA ASP A 149 -18.66 -32.38 -16.68
C ASP A 149 -18.82 -30.89 -17.05
N GLY A 150 -20.03 -30.35 -16.85
CA GLY A 150 -20.33 -28.93 -16.95
C GLY A 150 -19.68 -28.06 -15.87
N GLU A 151 -19.24 -28.63 -14.75
CA GLU A 151 -18.46 -27.99 -13.69
C GLU A 151 -16.96 -28.23 -13.88
N ARG A 152 -16.54 -29.48 -14.13
CA ARG A 152 -15.15 -29.80 -14.53
C ARG A 152 -14.66 -28.91 -15.66
N ARG A 153 -15.49 -28.68 -16.69
CA ARG A 153 -15.17 -27.79 -17.81
C ARG A 153 -15.09 -26.32 -17.39
N LEU A 154 -15.96 -25.82 -16.49
CA LEU A 154 -15.84 -24.44 -15.99
C LEU A 154 -14.57 -24.25 -15.17
N ARG A 155 -14.25 -25.19 -14.28
CA ARG A 155 -13.03 -25.16 -13.46
C ARG A 155 -11.80 -25.14 -14.36
N ARG A 156 -11.68 -26.06 -15.32
CA ARG A 156 -10.60 -26.05 -16.33
C ARG A 156 -10.50 -24.73 -17.10
N GLN A 157 -11.63 -24.13 -17.51
CA GLN A 157 -11.61 -22.81 -18.17
C GLN A 157 -11.09 -21.68 -17.27
N ALA A 158 -11.48 -21.66 -15.99
CA ALA A 158 -10.99 -20.67 -15.03
C ALA A 158 -9.49 -20.85 -14.72
N ALA A 159 -9.00 -22.09 -14.60
CA ALA A 159 -7.57 -22.35 -14.41
C ALA A 159 -6.73 -21.91 -15.62
N VAL A 160 -7.15 -22.23 -16.85
CA VAL A 160 -6.46 -21.78 -18.07
C VAL A 160 -6.45 -20.25 -18.16
N ALA A 161 -7.57 -19.58 -17.83
CA ALA A 161 -7.64 -18.12 -17.79
C ALA A 161 -6.69 -17.52 -16.73
N ALA A 162 -6.64 -18.09 -15.53
CA ALA A 162 -5.75 -17.63 -14.46
C ALA A 162 -4.26 -17.81 -14.83
N VAL A 163 -3.88 -18.94 -15.43
CA VAL A 163 -2.49 -19.19 -15.87
C VAL A 163 -2.10 -18.25 -17.00
N LEU A 164 -2.95 -18.06 -18.02
CA LEU A 164 -2.68 -17.13 -19.11
C LEU A 164 -2.57 -15.68 -18.61
N LEU A 165 -3.45 -15.25 -17.70
CA LEU A 165 -3.40 -13.91 -17.12
C LEU A 165 -2.18 -13.71 -16.22
N GLY A 166 -1.79 -14.71 -15.42
CA GLY A 166 -0.56 -14.69 -14.64
C GLY A 166 0.70 -14.61 -15.51
N LEU A 167 0.72 -15.30 -16.65
CA LEU A 167 1.80 -15.18 -17.65
C LEU A 167 1.82 -13.79 -18.31
N VAL A 168 0.66 -13.17 -18.54
CA VAL A 168 0.59 -11.78 -19.05
C VAL A 168 1.11 -10.79 -17.99
N ILE A 169 0.72 -10.92 -16.72
CA ILE A 169 1.22 -10.07 -15.62
C ILE A 169 2.74 -10.21 -15.50
N ALA A 170 3.25 -11.44 -15.46
CA ALA A 170 4.69 -11.71 -15.40
C ALA A 170 5.45 -11.15 -16.62
N ALA A 171 4.87 -11.23 -17.82
CA ALA A 171 5.47 -10.65 -19.02
C ALA A 171 5.46 -9.11 -18.99
N VAL A 172 4.36 -8.48 -18.56
CA VAL A 172 4.27 -7.02 -18.44
C VAL A 172 5.33 -6.53 -17.44
N ALA A 173 5.38 -7.10 -16.23
CA ALA A 173 6.40 -6.76 -15.23
C ALA A 173 7.83 -7.05 -15.73
N ALA A 174 8.05 -8.13 -16.50
CA ALA A 174 9.37 -8.41 -17.10
C ALA A 174 9.84 -7.33 -18.09
N PHE A 175 8.92 -6.60 -18.73
CA PHE A 175 9.24 -5.56 -19.73
C PHE A 175 9.08 -4.11 -19.23
N SER A 176 8.23 -3.82 -18.24
CA SER A 176 8.05 -2.47 -17.68
C SER A 176 9.05 -2.14 -16.56
N THR A 177 9.47 -3.17 -15.81
CA THR A 177 10.31 -3.00 -14.61
C THR A 177 11.80 -3.07 -14.99
N PRO A 178 12.65 -2.16 -14.51
CA PRO A 178 14.08 -2.12 -14.85
C PRO A 178 14.88 -3.12 -13.99
N TRP A 179 14.94 -4.38 -14.42
CA TRP A 179 15.61 -5.47 -13.67
C TRP A 179 17.13 -5.36 -13.56
N HIS A 180 17.76 -4.48 -14.35
CA HIS A 180 19.20 -4.24 -14.33
C HIS A 180 19.48 -2.79 -13.92
N LEU A 181 19.85 -2.62 -12.64
CA LEU A 181 20.11 -1.34 -12.01
C LEU A 181 21.58 -1.18 -11.64
N LEU A 182 21.96 0.06 -11.35
CA LEU A 182 23.30 0.42 -10.92
C LEU A 182 23.53 0.06 -9.44
N THR A 183 23.78 -1.22 -9.17
CA THR A 183 24.12 -1.67 -7.82
C THR A 183 25.52 -1.19 -7.42
N SER A 184 25.58 -0.47 -6.30
CA SER A 184 26.81 -0.26 -5.55
C SER A 184 27.16 -1.50 -4.72
N GLY A 185 28.27 -1.43 -3.96
CA GLY A 185 28.49 -2.36 -2.84
C GLY A 185 27.41 -2.24 -1.76
N PRO A 186 27.45 -3.11 -0.72
CA PRO A 186 26.46 -3.11 0.34
C PRO A 186 26.36 -1.74 1.04
N PRO A 187 25.16 -1.33 1.48
CA PRO A 187 24.96 -0.07 2.18
C PRO A 187 25.77 -0.01 3.48
N ASP A 188 26.32 1.18 3.77
CA ASP A 188 27.00 1.49 5.02
C ASP A 188 26.41 2.80 5.59
N PRO A 189 25.48 2.72 6.57
CA PRO A 189 24.91 3.90 7.20
C PRO A 189 25.96 4.76 7.92
N ALA A 190 27.00 4.16 8.48
CA ALA A 190 28.01 4.85 9.29
C ALA A 190 28.97 5.71 8.45
N ARG A 191 29.05 5.47 7.13
CA ARG A 191 29.70 6.40 6.19
C ARG A 191 28.98 7.74 6.11
N ASP A 192 27.65 7.74 6.20
CA ASP A 192 26.82 8.84 5.72
C ASP A 192 25.96 9.52 6.78
N PHE A 193 25.68 8.84 7.89
CA PHE A 193 24.86 9.29 9.00
C PHE A 193 25.67 9.22 10.31
N THR A 194 25.42 10.17 11.21
CA THR A 194 26.05 10.16 12.54
C THR A 194 25.47 9.05 13.41
N ALA A 195 26.24 8.54 14.37
CA ALA A 195 25.76 7.53 15.33
C ALA A 195 24.48 7.97 16.08
N ALA A 196 24.26 9.27 16.29
CA ALA A 196 23.03 9.79 16.90
C ALA A 196 21.81 9.78 15.95
N GLN A 197 22.02 9.85 14.63
CA GLN A 197 20.96 9.67 13.64
C GLN A 197 20.62 8.19 13.46
N ILE A 198 21.63 7.33 13.40
CA ILE A 198 21.46 5.86 13.34
C ILE A 198 20.71 5.37 14.58
N ALA A 199 21.18 5.71 15.79
CA ALA A 199 20.49 5.33 17.03
C ALA A 199 19.07 5.92 17.17
N ARG A 200 18.74 7.04 16.50
CA ARG A 200 17.36 7.55 16.44
C ARG A 200 16.48 6.74 15.48
N SER A 201 17.05 6.27 14.37
CA SER A 201 16.39 5.34 13.43
C SER A 201 16.08 4.02 14.14
N GLU A 202 17.10 3.39 14.71
CA GLU A 202 16.99 2.11 15.45
C GLU A 202 16.00 2.20 16.63
N ALA A 203 15.99 3.33 17.37
CA ALA A 203 15.05 3.53 18.46
C ALA A 203 13.61 3.79 17.98
N PHE A 204 13.42 4.36 16.79
CA PHE A 204 12.10 4.54 16.18
C PHE A 204 11.53 3.22 15.67
N ASP A 205 12.31 2.47 14.89
CA ASP A 205 11.97 1.11 14.45
C ASP A 205 11.62 0.21 15.66
N ALA A 206 12.53 0.07 16.62
CA ALA A 206 12.31 -0.79 17.79
C ALA A 206 11.09 -0.37 18.64
N ALA A 207 10.57 0.85 18.47
CA ALA A 207 9.32 1.30 19.06
C ALA A 207 8.08 1.05 18.16
N SER A 208 8.20 1.18 16.83
CA SER A 208 7.11 0.98 15.86
C SER A 208 6.88 -0.50 15.51
N ILE A 209 7.92 -1.35 15.58
CA ILE A 209 7.90 -2.76 15.20
C ILE A 209 6.83 -3.57 15.94
N LEU A 210 6.63 -3.35 17.24
CA LEU A 210 5.66 -4.08 18.06
C LEU A 210 4.18 -3.68 17.82
N PRO A 211 3.77 -2.39 17.90
CA PRO A 211 2.43 -1.97 17.49
C PRO A 211 2.19 -2.25 16.00
N GLY A 212 3.26 -2.26 15.20
CA GLY A 212 3.32 -2.84 13.87
C GLY A 212 2.82 -4.29 13.89
N TYR A 213 3.69 -5.28 14.12
CA TYR A 213 3.36 -6.70 14.03
C TYR A 213 2.07 -7.12 14.79
N LEU A 214 1.71 -6.45 15.89
CA LEU A 214 0.42 -6.65 16.56
C LEU A 214 -0.79 -6.33 15.67
N SER A 215 -0.77 -5.23 14.92
CA SER A 215 -1.87 -4.84 14.02
C SER A 215 -1.92 -5.73 12.75
N LEU A 216 -0.80 -6.31 12.29
CA LEU A 216 -0.80 -7.36 11.26
C LEU A 216 -1.36 -8.66 11.82
N ALA A 217 -0.96 -9.07 13.02
CA ALA A 217 -1.51 -10.24 13.70
C ALA A 217 -3.02 -10.11 13.89
N LEU A 218 -3.53 -8.95 14.32
CA LEU A 218 -4.98 -8.68 14.39
C LEU A 218 -5.65 -8.76 13.01
N THR A 219 -5.02 -8.24 11.96
CA THR A 219 -5.53 -8.32 10.58
C THR A 219 -5.64 -9.77 10.11
N LEU A 220 -4.58 -10.56 10.29
CA LEU A 220 -4.52 -11.99 9.98
C LEU A 220 -5.50 -12.83 10.79
N ILE A 221 -5.67 -12.53 12.09
CA ILE A 221 -6.63 -13.21 12.96
C ILE A 221 -8.06 -12.89 12.51
N ILE A 222 -8.39 -11.64 12.19
CA ILE A 222 -9.74 -11.25 11.75
C ILE A 222 -10.05 -11.86 10.37
N ALA A 223 -9.15 -11.73 9.39
CA ALA A 223 -9.29 -12.37 8.08
C ALA A 223 -9.41 -13.90 8.21
N GLY A 224 -8.55 -14.51 9.04
CA GLY A 224 -8.58 -15.93 9.37
C GLY A 224 -9.89 -16.38 9.99
N LEU A 225 -10.45 -15.62 10.94
CA LEU A 225 -11.75 -15.93 11.55
C LEU A 225 -12.91 -15.77 10.55
N LEU A 226 -12.88 -14.78 9.66
CA LEU A 226 -13.89 -14.58 8.62
C LEU A 226 -13.87 -15.69 7.55
N VAL A 227 -12.71 -16.31 7.31
CA VAL A 227 -12.51 -17.37 6.30
C VAL A 227 -12.65 -18.78 6.88
N ALA A 228 -12.14 -19.03 8.09
CA ALA A 228 -12.14 -20.35 8.72
C ALA A 228 -13.41 -20.66 9.51
N THR A 229 -14.24 -19.66 9.83
CA THR A 229 -15.41 -19.82 10.71
C THR A 229 -16.66 -19.14 10.13
N PRO A 230 -17.88 -19.48 10.59
CA PRO A 230 -19.10 -18.77 10.22
C PRO A 230 -19.23 -17.36 10.85
N LEU A 231 -18.16 -16.72 11.34
CA LEU A 231 -18.24 -15.39 11.99
C LEU A 231 -18.84 -14.32 11.06
N GLY A 232 -18.31 -14.17 9.84
CA GLY A 232 -18.85 -13.20 8.86
C GLY A 232 -20.31 -13.48 8.50
N VAL A 233 -20.68 -14.77 8.40
CA VAL A 233 -22.06 -15.20 8.18
C VAL A 233 -22.95 -14.84 9.36
N LYS A 234 -22.48 -15.04 10.59
CA LYS A 234 -23.18 -14.66 11.83
C LYS A 234 -23.40 -13.15 11.87
N LEU A 235 -22.39 -12.32 11.61
CA LEU A 235 -22.54 -10.85 11.58
C LEU A 235 -23.58 -10.41 10.54
N VAL A 236 -23.49 -10.90 9.30
CA VAL A 236 -24.42 -10.52 8.21
C VAL A 236 -25.80 -11.19 8.35
N ALA A 237 -25.97 -12.22 9.19
CA ALA A 237 -27.23 -12.94 9.34
C ALA A 237 -28.36 -12.09 9.93
N TRP A 238 -28.05 -11.24 10.92
CA TRP A 238 -29.02 -10.40 11.66
C TRP A 238 -29.49 -9.19 10.84
N LEU A 239 -28.69 -8.76 9.86
CA LEU A 239 -29.03 -7.68 8.94
C LEU A 239 -30.25 -8.06 8.10
N LYS A 240 -31.33 -7.28 8.24
CA LYS A 240 -32.60 -7.41 7.50
C LYS A 240 -32.56 -6.62 6.18
N GLY A 241 -33.52 -6.86 5.30
CA GLY A 241 -33.68 -6.12 4.05
C GLY A 241 -33.19 -6.85 2.79
N PRO A 242 -33.21 -6.16 1.63
CA PRO A 242 -32.86 -6.74 0.33
C PRO A 242 -31.36 -7.08 0.23
N TRP A 243 -31.02 -7.93 -0.75
CA TRP A 243 -29.67 -8.49 -0.86
C TRP A 243 -28.56 -7.45 -0.96
N TRP A 244 -28.79 -6.34 -1.67
CA TRP A 244 -27.83 -5.25 -1.84
C TRP A 244 -27.58 -4.49 -0.53
N LEU A 245 -28.64 -4.16 0.22
CA LEU A 245 -28.52 -3.48 1.50
C LEU A 245 -27.74 -4.33 2.51
N ARG A 246 -27.93 -5.66 2.47
CA ARG A 246 -27.18 -6.61 3.30
C ARG A 246 -25.71 -6.75 2.91
N VAL A 247 -25.34 -6.45 1.65
CA VAL A 247 -23.93 -6.35 1.25
C VAL A 247 -23.32 -5.08 1.84
N VAL A 248 -23.92 -3.91 1.61
CA VAL A 248 -23.41 -2.62 2.11
C VAL A 248 -23.31 -2.60 3.64
N LEU A 249 -24.40 -2.93 4.34
CA LEU A 249 -24.38 -3.01 5.81
C LEU A 249 -23.46 -4.14 6.31
N GLY A 250 -23.26 -5.20 5.53
CA GLY A 250 -22.32 -6.28 5.84
C GLY A 250 -20.87 -5.81 5.79
N VAL A 251 -20.50 -5.03 4.76
CA VAL A 251 -19.20 -4.36 4.66
C VAL A 251 -19.02 -3.39 5.82
N VAL A 252 -19.94 -2.43 6.00
CA VAL A 252 -19.86 -1.40 7.03
C VAL A 252 -19.70 -1.99 8.44
N VAL A 253 -20.48 -3.02 8.80
CA VAL A 253 -20.36 -3.68 10.11
C VAL A 253 -19.02 -4.41 10.27
N ILE A 254 -18.51 -5.08 9.23
CA ILE A 254 -17.24 -5.81 9.31
C ILE A 254 -16.05 -4.84 9.34
N THR A 255 -16.06 -3.77 8.55
CA THR A 255 -15.05 -2.71 8.59
C THR A 255 -15.05 -2.01 9.94
N LEU A 256 -16.19 -1.54 10.45
CA LEU A 256 -16.27 -0.88 11.76
C LEU A 256 -15.82 -1.80 12.91
N PHE A 257 -16.20 -3.09 12.89
CA PHE A 257 -15.75 -4.07 13.88
C PHE A 257 -14.23 -4.29 13.83
N THR A 258 -13.67 -4.40 12.63
CA THR A 258 -12.22 -4.56 12.41
C THR A 258 -11.45 -3.33 12.90
N GLN A 259 -11.91 -2.14 12.53
CA GLN A 259 -11.27 -0.88 12.91
C GLN A 259 -11.41 -0.61 14.42
N LEU A 260 -12.53 -1.00 15.06
CA LEU A 260 -12.69 -0.93 16.51
C LEU A 260 -11.70 -1.84 17.26
N ILE A 261 -11.43 -3.05 16.75
CA ILE A 261 -10.42 -3.96 17.32
C ILE A 261 -9.00 -3.40 17.13
N LYS A 262 -8.71 -2.82 15.95
CA LYS A 262 -7.40 -2.21 15.65
C LYS A 262 -7.22 -0.80 16.24
N LEU A 263 -8.25 -0.20 16.85
CA LEU A 263 -8.22 1.17 17.35
C LEU A 263 -7.18 1.41 18.47
N PRO A 264 -7.02 0.55 19.50
CA PRO A 264 -6.00 0.77 20.53
C PRO A 264 -4.58 0.79 19.96
N VAL A 265 -4.33 -0.06 18.95
CA VAL A 265 -3.03 -0.14 18.26
C VAL A 265 -2.83 1.06 17.32
N SER A 266 -3.91 1.56 16.69
CA SER A 266 -3.88 2.79 15.90
C SER A 266 -3.56 4.02 16.76
N ILE A 267 -4.12 4.09 17.98
CA ILE A 267 -3.83 5.16 18.96
C ILE A 267 -2.37 5.05 19.43
N TRP A 268 -1.84 3.83 19.65
CA TRP A 268 -0.43 3.63 20.01
C TRP A 268 0.54 4.03 18.87
N GLY A 269 0.24 3.68 17.62
CA GLY A 269 1.01 4.18 16.47
C GLY A 269 1.04 5.70 16.44
N GLU A 270 -0.11 6.36 16.63
CA GLU A 270 -0.20 7.82 16.65
C GLU A 270 0.53 8.47 17.85
N THR A 271 0.53 7.86 19.04
CA THR A 271 1.32 8.39 20.17
C THR A 271 2.82 8.29 19.91
N LEU A 272 3.28 7.26 19.21
CA LEU A 272 4.69 7.14 18.80
C LEU A 272 5.05 8.17 17.74
N LEU A 273 4.25 8.33 16.68
CA LEU A 273 4.49 9.34 15.64
C LEU A 273 4.55 10.76 16.23
N ARG A 274 3.69 11.08 17.21
CA ARG A 274 3.76 12.36 17.95
C ARG A 274 4.99 12.44 18.86
N GLY A 275 5.34 11.37 19.56
CA GLY A 275 6.52 11.31 20.43
C GLY A 275 7.85 11.50 19.70
N TYR A 276 7.94 11.01 18.46
CA TYR A 276 9.11 11.18 17.58
C TYR A 276 9.07 12.49 16.75
N GLY A 277 7.96 13.22 16.78
CA GLY A 277 7.76 14.49 16.08
C GLY A 277 7.36 14.38 14.60
N LEU A 278 6.96 13.18 14.15
CA LEU A 278 6.52 12.88 12.78
C LEU A 278 5.04 13.25 12.54
N SER A 279 4.18 13.06 13.55
CA SER A 279 2.81 13.60 13.57
C SER A 279 2.73 14.82 14.47
N ILE A 280 2.03 15.85 13.99
CA ILE A 280 1.67 17.06 14.75
C ILE A 280 0.15 17.27 14.78
N GLN A 281 -0.63 16.22 14.45
CA GLN A 281 -2.08 16.25 14.53
C GLN A 281 -2.59 16.40 15.96
N THR A 282 -3.80 16.97 16.09
CA THR A 282 -4.59 16.85 17.32
C THR A 282 -5.30 15.49 17.37
N TRP A 283 -5.84 15.09 18.51
CA TRP A 283 -6.73 13.91 18.56
C TRP A 283 -8.06 14.15 17.82
N GLY A 284 -8.54 15.39 17.74
CA GLY A 284 -9.78 15.75 17.05
C GLY A 284 -9.65 15.64 15.53
N SER A 285 -8.57 16.19 14.96
CA SER A 285 -8.24 15.99 13.55
C SER A 285 -8.03 14.50 13.27
N TRP A 286 -7.09 13.83 13.96
CA TRP A 286 -6.81 12.41 13.75
C TRP A 286 -8.05 11.50 13.79
N ALA A 287 -9.03 11.80 14.66
CA ALA A 287 -10.29 11.06 14.70
C ALA A 287 -11.20 11.36 13.49
N SER A 288 -11.35 12.63 13.09
CA SER A 288 -12.04 13.02 11.84
C SER A 288 -11.40 12.33 10.64
N ASP A 289 -10.08 12.34 10.60
CA ASP A 289 -9.23 11.78 9.56
C ASP A 289 -9.48 10.27 9.42
N ARG A 290 -9.36 9.53 10.53
CA ARG A 290 -9.61 8.09 10.58
C ARG A 290 -11.05 7.74 10.19
N LEU A 291 -12.02 8.56 10.57
CA LEU A 291 -13.44 8.36 10.24
C LEU A 291 -13.73 8.58 8.74
N LYS A 292 -13.09 9.57 8.10
CA LYS A 292 -13.20 9.77 6.65
C LYS A 292 -12.72 8.55 5.89
N ASN A 293 -11.52 8.05 6.19
CA ASN A 293 -10.95 6.85 5.55
C ASN A 293 -11.92 5.68 5.66
N ILE A 294 -12.33 5.34 6.89
CA ILE A 294 -13.29 4.26 7.15
C ILE A 294 -14.58 4.40 6.32
N GLY A 295 -15.03 5.63 6.06
CA GLY A 295 -16.14 5.92 5.15
C GLY A 295 -15.83 5.65 3.67
N VAL A 296 -14.66 6.06 3.17
CA VAL A 296 -14.24 5.82 1.77
C VAL A 296 -13.91 4.34 1.53
N ASP A 297 -13.13 3.70 2.41
CA ASP A 297 -12.78 2.27 2.36
C ASP A 297 -14.07 1.44 2.29
N ALA A 298 -15.03 1.73 3.18
CA ALA A 298 -16.31 1.03 3.22
C ALA A 298 -17.20 1.35 2.00
N PHE A 299 -17.12 2.54 1.41
CA PHE A 299 -17.82 2.88 0.17
C PHE A 299 -17.27 2.09 -1.02
N MET A 300 -15.95 2.08 -1.22
CA MET A 300 -15.30 1.37 -2.34
C MET A 300 -15.47 -0.14 -2.22
N LEU A 301 -15.23 -0.69 -1.02
CA LEU A 301 -15.44 -2.10 -0.73
C LEU A 301 -16.92 -2.50 -0.88
N SER A 302 -17.87 -1.62 -0.54
CA SER A 302 -19.30 -1.84 -0.80
C SER A 302 -19.62 -1.84 -2.30
N LEU A 303 -19.11 -0.88 -3.07
CA LEU A 303 -19.33 -0.80 -4.51
C LEU A 303 -18.80 -2.04 -5.24
N MET A 304 -17.55 -2.42 -4.95
CA MET A 304 -16.91 -3.61 -5.50
C MET A 304 -17.69 -4.90 -5.15
N LEU A 305 -18.03 -5.09 -3.88
CA LEU A 305 -18.74 -6.31 -3.46
C LEU A 305 -20.21 -6.33 -3.88
N LEU A 306 -20.87 -5.17 -4.07
CA LEU A 306 -22.18 -5.09 -4.70
C LEU A 306 -22.14 -5.62 -6.13
N VAL A 307 -21.18 -5.15 -6.94
CA VAL A 307 -20.99 -5.61 -8.33
C VAL A 307 -20.66 -7.10 -8.37
N LEU A 308 -19.70 -7.56 -7.56
CA LEU A 308 -19.32 -8.97 -7.47
C LEU A 308 -20.50 -9.89 -7.10
N VAL A 309 -21.26 -9.53 -6.05
CA VAL A 309 -22.44 -10.30 -5.62
C VAL A 309 -23.55 -10.23 -6.67
N ALA A 310 -23.77 -9.09 -7.34
CA ALA A 310 -24.74 -8.98 -8.44
C ALA A 310 -24.40 -9.94 -9.59
N LEU A 311 -23.13 -9.95 -10.04
CA LEU A 311 -22.65 -10.84 -11.10
C LEU A 311 -22.75 -12.31 -10.69
N ALA A 312 -22.36 -12.65 -9.45
CA ALA A 312 -22.47 -14.00 -8.89
C ALA A 312 -23.92 -14.49 -8.75
N ARG A 313 -24.90 -13.57 -8.59
CA ARG A 313 -26.34 -13.88 -8.63
C ARG A 313 -26.88 -14.02 -10.05
N ARG A 314 -26.28 -13.33 -11.03
CA ARG A 314 -26.81 -13.23 -12.41
C ARG A 314 -26.24 -14.27 -13.38
N PHE A 315 -25.02 -14.77 -13.17
CA PHE A 315 -24.28 -15.58 -14.14
C PHE A 315 -23.55 -16.80 -13.53
N ARG A 316 -23.67 -17.98 -14.16
CA ARG A 316 -22.90 -19.19 -13.75
C ARG A 316 -21.38 -19.05 -13.97
N ARG A 317 -20.98 -18.22 -14.95
CA ARG A 317 -19.58 -17.85 -15.24
C ARG A 317 -19.25 -16.45 -14.70
N TRP A 318 -19.75 -16.07 -13.53
CA TRP A 318 -19.59 -14.72 -12.97
C TRP A 318 -18.14 -14.23 -12.91
N TRP A 319 -17.16 -15.15 -12.79
CA TRP A 319 -15.74 -14.82 -12.78
C TRP A 319 -15.24 -14.12 -14.05
N ILE A 320 -15.90 -14.31 -15.21
CA ILE A 320 -15.54 -13.59 -16.45
C ILE A 320 -15.90 -12.10 -16.36
N PRO A 321 -17.18 -11.69 -16.21
CA PRO A 321 -17.52 -10.28 -16.04
C PRO A 321 -17.01 -9.70 -14.71
N ALA A 322 -16.74 -10.51 -13.69
CA ALA A 322 -16.10 -10.02 -12.46
C ALA A 322 -14.61 -9.72 -12.67
N ALA A 323 -13.88 -10.49 -13.47
CA ALA A 323 -12.49 -10.16 -13.83
C ALA A 323 -12.42 -8.89 -14.70
N VAL A 324 -13.28 -8.78 -15.73
CA VAL A 324 -13.39 -7.56 -16.56
C VAL A 324 -13.85 -6.36 -15.73
N GLY A 325 -14.81 -6.56 -14.82
CA GLY A 325 -15.31 -5.53 -13.92
C GLY A 325 -14.29 -5.09 -12.87
N ALA A 326 -13.46 -6.00 -12.36
CA ALA A 326 -12.37 -5.70 -11.45
C ALA A 326 -11.28 -4.88 -12.17
N PHE A 327 -10.83 -5.32 -13.35
CA PHE A 327 -9.91 -4.55 -14.20
C PHE A 327 -10.44 -3.12 -14.44
N ALA A 328 -11.68 -3.01 -14.91
CA ALA A 328 -12.30 -1.72 -15.22
C ALA A 328 -12.50 -0.85 -13.96
N LEU A 329 -12.78 -1.45 -12.80
CA LEU A 329 -12.92 -0.74 -11.54
C LEU A 329 -11.57 -0.26 -11.00
N THR A 330 -10.48 -1.03 -11.11
CA THR A 330 -9.13 -0.61 -10.71
C THR A 330 -8.62 0.53 -11.60
N VAL A 331 -8.81 0.43 -12.92
CA VAL A 331 -8.52 1.56 -13.83
C VAL A 331 -9.38 2.77 -13.46
N LEU A 332 -10.70 2.63 -13.31
CA LEU A 332 -11.56 3.76 -12.91
C LEU A 332 -11.19 4.31 -11.53
N ALA A 333 -10.76 3.48 -10.58
CA ALA A 333 -10.37 3.91 -9.24
C ALA A 333 -9.08 4.74 -9.28
N SER A 334 -8.02 4.29 -9.96
CA SER A 334 -6.84 5.15 -10.19
C SER A 334 -7.21 6.46 -10.91
N PHE A 335 -8.20 6.41 -11.82
CA PHE A 335 -8.64 7.59 -12.57
C PHE A 335 -9.60 8.54 -11.81
N VAL A 336 -10.19 8.12 -10.70
CA VAL A 336 -11.15 8.92 -9.92
C VAL A 336 -10.60 9.30 -8.55
N TYR A 337 -9.75 8.46 -7.96
CA TYR A 337 -9.31 8.61 -6.57
C TYR A 337 -8.66 9.98 -6.29
N PRO A 338 -7.69 10.45 -7.10
CA PRO A 338 -6.98 11.69 -6.82
C PRO A 338 -7.81 12.95 -7.03
N VAL A 339 -8.84 12.87 -7.89
CA VAL A 339 -9.68 14.02 -8.25
C VAL A 339 -10.86 14.18 -7.28
N VAL A 340 -11.32 13.08 -6.66
CA VAL A 340 -12.55 13.07 -5.85
C VAL A 340 -12.29 12.86 -4.35
N PHE A 341 -11.22 12.16 -3.97
CA PHE A 341 -11.00 11.77 -2.57
C PHE A 341 -9.78 12.46 -1.94
N GLU A 342 -8.71 12.69 -2.70
CA GLU A 342 -7.55 13.50 -2.25
C GLU A 342 -7.95 14.92 -1.78
N PRO A 343 -8.90 15.63 -2.45
CA PRO A 343 -9.38 16.94 -1.99
C PRO A 343 -10.39 16.86 -0.82
N LEU A 344 -10.82 15.67 -0.41
CA LEU A 344 -11.47 15.50 0.91
C LEU A 344 -10.43 15.57 2.04
N PHE A 345 -9.15 15.55 1.69
CA PHE A 345 -8.04 15.41 2.61
C PHE A 345 -7.18 16.66 2.66
N ASN A 346 -6.22 16.80 1.73
CA ASN A 346 -5.33 17.97 1.71
C ASN A 346 -5.99 19.13 0.97
N ASP A 347 -5.72 20.35 1.43
CA ASP A 347 -6.09 21.56 0.70
C ASP A 347 -4.94 21.91 -0.25
N PHE A 348 -5.25 22.04 -1.55
CA PHE A 348 -4.27 22.26 -2.63
C PHE A 348 -4.34 23.68 -3.15
N THR A 349 -3.18 24.31 -3.32
CA THR A 349 -3.05 25.68 -3.84
C THR A 349 -1.98 25.74 -4.93
N THR A 350 -2.18 26.52 -5.99
CA THR A 350 -1.11 26.82 -6.97
C THR A 350 0.06 27.49 -6.25
N MET A 351 1.27 26.98 -6.50
CA MET A 351 2.51 27.55 -5.97
C MET A 351 2.62 29.03 -6.35
N GLN A 352 3.04 29.87 -5.41
CA GLN A 352 3.21 31.30 -5.68
C GLN A 352 4.26 31.53 -6.78
N GLN A 353 4.02 32.55 -7.62
CA GLN A 353 4.96 32.90 -8.69
C GLN A 353 6.28 33.37 -8.10
N GLY A 354 7.37 32.77 -8.57
CA GLY A 354 8.71 33.01 -8.06
C GLY A 354 9.69 32.00 -8.63
N GLN A 355 10.98 32.25 -8.42
CA GLN A 355 12.08 31.54 -9.06
C GLN A 355 11.93 30.00 -9.00
N LEU A 356 11.57 29.41 -7.84
CA LEU A 356 11.41 27.95 -7.72
C LEU A 356 10.30 27.40 -8.63
N ARG A 357 9.15 28.08 -8.74
CA ARG A 357 8.05 27.62 -9.62
C ARG A 357 8.49 27.62 -11.09
N THR A 358 9.29 28.61 -11.49
CA THR A 358 9.92 28.65 -12.83
C THR A 358 10.94 27.52 -12.97
N GLU A 359 11.87 27.37 -12.04
CA GLU A 359 12.92 26.34 -12.06
C GLU A 359 12.35 24.91 -12.20
N LEU A 360 11.22 24.61 -11.55
CA LEU A 360 10.52 23.31 -11.65
C LEU A 360 9.77 23.12 -12.98
N LEU A 361 9.15 24.17 -13.54
CA LEU A 361 8.47 24.09 -14.84
C LEU A 361 9.49 24.01 -15.99
N ASP A 362 10.54 24.82 -15.94
CA ASP A 362 11.67 24.80 -16.87
C ASP A 362 12.41 23.45 -16.80
N MET A 363 12.40 22.76 -15.67
CA MET A 363 12.90 21.37 -15.56
C MET A 363 11.99 20.37 -16.27
N ALA A 364 10.68 20.44 -16.04
CA ALA A 364 9.71 19.57 -16.70
C ALA A 364 9.70 19.75 -18.23
N GLU A 365 9.83 21.00 -18.72
CA GLU A 365 9.96 21.27 -20.16
C GLU A 365 11.28 20.72 -20.74
N ARG A 366 12.42 20.90 -20.05
CA ARG A 366 13.72 20.32 -20.46
C ARG A 366 13.73 18.79 -20.50
N ASP A 367 13.04 18.16 -19.55
CA ASP A 367 12.84 16.70 -19.56
C ASP A 367 11.81 16.27 -20.61
N GLY A 368 11.04 17.19 -21.20
CA GLY A 368 9.96 16.85 -22.14
C GLY A 368 8.83 16.06 -21.48
N VAL A 369 8.53 16.38 -20.22
CA VAL A 369 7.37 15.91 -19.46
C VAL A 369 6.43 17.11 -19.29
N PRO A 370 5.34 17.21 -20.07
CA PRO A 370 4.47 18.40 -20.00
C PRO A 370 3.77 18.45 -18.64
N VAL A 371 3.92 19.57 -17.92
CA VAL A 371 3.28 19.85 -16.63
C VAL A 371 2.46 21.14 -16.74
N GLU A 372 1.20 21.08 -16.31
CA GLU A 372 0.20 22.15 -16.35
C GLU A 372 0.40 23.18 -15.22
N ASP A 373 0.69 22.72 -14.00
CA ASP A 373 0.93 23.59 -12.84
C ASP A 373 1.80 22.89 -11.77
N VAL A 374 2.33 23.68 -10.84
CA VAL A 374 2.94 23.22 -9.59
C VAL A 374 2.01 23.60 -8.44
N LEU A 375 1.51 22.61 -7.71
CA LEU A 375 0.66 22.75 -6.54
C LEU A 375 1.47 22.59 -5.25
N VAL A 376 0.98 23.22 -4.19
CA VAL A 376 1.44 23.05 -2.81
C VAL A 376 0.31 22.43 -2.00
N ALA A 377 0.62 21.34 -1.29
CA ALA A 377 -0.31 20.64 -0.40
C ALA A 377 -0.01 20.99 1.07
N ASP A 378 -1.05 21.14 1.89
CA ASP A 378 -0.98 21.62 3.27
C ASP A 378 -0.58 20.55 4.32
N ALA A 379 0.39 19.71 3.97
CA ALA A 379 0.85 18.57 4.76
C ALA A 379 1.27 18.94 6.20
N SER A 380 1.79 20.16 6.43
CA SER A 380 2.22 20.63 7.74
C SER A 380 1.10 20.89 8.77
N ARG A 381 -0.18 20.69 8.40
CA ARG A 381 -1.28 20.47 9.36
C ARG A 381 -1.23 19.11 10.05
N ARG A 382 -0.46 18.16 9.50
CA ARG A 382 -0.53 16.73 9.84
C ARG A 382 0.83 16.19 10.25
N THR A 383 1.86 16.48 9.46
CA THR A 383 3.18 15.86 9.60
C THR A 383 4.32 16.87 9.43
N THR A 384 5.51 16.51 9.91
CA THR A 384 6.77 17.22 9.63
C THR A 384 7.53 16.65 8.43
N ALA A 385 7.05 15.52 7.88
CA ALA A 385 7.65 14.78 6.77
C ALA A 385 7.86 15.61 5.50
N LEU A 386 8.91 15.31 4.75
CA LEU A 386 9.17 15.90 3.44
C LEU A 386 8.70 14.96 2.34
N ASN A 387 7.93 15.46 1.35
CA ASN A 387 7.46 14.69 0.20
C ASN A 387 7.05 15.58 -1.00
N ALA A 388 7.00 15.01 -2.20
CA ALA A 388 6.37 15.54 -3.42
C ALA A 388 5.87 14.38 -4.29
N TYR A 389 5.01 14.64 -5.28
CA TYR A 389 4.56 13.64 -6.26
C TYR A 389 4.06 14.30 -7.55
N VAL A 390 4.09 13.59 -8.68
CA VAL A 390 3.43 14.07 -9.93
C VAL A 390 1.99 13.56 -10.03
N SER A 391 1.04 14.50 -9.90
CA SER A 391 -0.35 14.32 -10.25
C SER A 391 -0.58 14.39 -11.77
N GLY A 392 -1.75 13.97 -12.26
CA GLY A 392 -2.17 13.97 -13.67
C GLY A 392 -1.58 12.87 -14.57
N PHE A 393 -2.23 12.65 -15.73
CA PHE A 393 -1.73 11.83 -16.84
C PHE A 393 -1.63 12.69 -18.11
N GLY A 394 -0.73 12.33 -19.02
CA GLY A 394 -0.59 13.01 -20.31
C GLY A 394 -0.24 14.49 -20.12
N ALA A 395 -1.17 15.37 -20.54
CA ALA A 395 -1.03 16.82 -20.47
C ALA A 395 -1.66 17.47 -19.22
N THR A 396 -2.42 16.74 -18.39
CA THR A 396 -3.01 17.30 -17.15
C THR A 396 -2.10 17.12 -15.92
N ARG A 397 -0.81 16.84 -16.17
CA ARG A 397 0.19 16.53 -15.14
C ARG A 397 0.45 17.76 -14.29
N ARG A 398 0.52 17.60 -12.97
CA ARG A 398 0.71 18.68 -12.00
C ARG A 398 1.66 18.21 -10.92
N ILE A 399 2.80 18.88 -10.76
CA ILE A 399 3.74 18.58 -9.66
C ILE A 399 3.06 19.01 -8.36
N VAL A 400 3.04 18.17 -7.33
CA VAL A 400 2.52 18.49 -6.00
C VAL A 400 3.66 18.43 -5.00
N VAL A 401 3.89 19.53 -4.28
CA VAL A 401 4.98 19.64 -3.29
C VAL A 401 4.38 19.86 -1.91
N TYR A 402 4.86 19.15 -0.88
CA TYR A 402 4.45 19.44 0.49
C TYR A 402 5.04 20.78 0.99
N ASP A 403 4.24 21.57 1.70
CA ASP A 403 4.65 22.82 2.36
C ASP A 403 5.75 22.64 3.44
N THR A 404 6.00 21.40 3.85
CA THR A 404 7.16 20.96 4.65
C THR A 404 8.44 20.87 3.82
N LEU A 405 8.39 20.28 2.61
CA LEU A 405 9.54 20.14 1.71
C LEU A 405 10.02 21.50 1.18
N LEU A 406 9.12 22.48 1.02
CA LEU A 406 9.48 23.88 0.71
C LEU A 406 10.37 24.58 1.77
N ARG A 407 10.67 23.91 2.89
CA ARG A 407 11.61 24.36 3.93
C ARG A 407 13.04 23.84 3.71
N ALA A 408 13.24 22.93 2.76
CA ALA A 408 14.55 22.47 2.32
C ALA A 408 15.20 23.48 1.34
N PRO A 409 16.52 23.41 1.11
CA PRO A 409 17.18 24.15 0.04
C PRO A 409 16.55 23.83 -1.33
N LYS A 410 16.37 24.85 -2.18
CA LYS A 410 15.69 24.71 -3.49
C LYS A 410 16.21 23.56 -4.34
N ALA A 411 17.54 23.45 -4.48
CA ALA A 411 18.18 22.41 -5.27
C ALA A 411 17.88 20.98 -4.76
N GLU A 412 17.55 20.80 -3.48
CA GLU A 412 17.04 19.52 -2.95
C GLU A 412 15.57 19.30 -3.35
N VAL A 413 14.73 20.34 -3.33
CA VAL A 413 13.32 20.27 -3.80
C VAL A 413 13.26 19.99 -5.31
N GLU A 414 14.11 20.66 -6.10
CA GLU A 414 14.32 20.42 -7.52
C GLU A 414 14.71 18.97 -7.81
N LEU A 415 15.53 18.36 -6.95
CA LEU A 415 15.95 16.96 -7.11
C LEU A 415 14.88 15.93 -6.70
N VAL A 416 14.04 16.21 -5.70
CA VAL A 416 12.84 15.40 -5.45
C VAL A 416 11.93 15.46 -6.68
N VAL A 417 11.69 16.66 -7.23
CA VAL A 417 10.87 16.80 -8.44
C VAL A 417 11.51 16.15 -9.67
N ALA A 418 12.84 16.16 -9.81
CA ALA A 418 13.53 15.44 -10.88
C ALA A 418 13.31 13.91 -10.82
N HIS A 419 13.17 13.35 -9.61
CA HIS A 419 12.81 11.95 -9.38
C HIS A 419 11.34 11.69 -9.73
N GLU A 420 10.41 12.54 -9.29
CA GLU A 420 8.99 12.47 -9.68
C GLU A 420 8.75 12.60 -11.19
N LEU A 421 9.54 13.45 -11.86
CA LEU A 421 9.53 13.56 -13.32
C LEU A 421 10.00 12.26 -13.98
N GLY A 422 10.89 11.46 -13.35
CA GLY A 422 11.28 10.13 -13.84
C GLY A 422 10.14 9.11 -13.87
N HIS A 423 9.31 9.07 -12.82
CA HIS A 423 8.08 8.26 -12.82
C HIS A 423 7.08 8.75 -13.87
N ALA A 424 6.93 10.06 -13.99
CA ALA A 424 6.08 10.68 -14.99
C ALA A 424 6.57 10.41 -16.42
N LYS A 425 7.89 10.39 -16.65
CA LYS A 425 8.58 10.16 -17.94
C LYS A 425 8.40 8.74 -18.45
N THR A 426 8.34 7.77 -17.54
CA THR A 426 8.22 6.34 -17.86
C THR A 426 6.78 5.80 -17.75
N ASP A 427 5.81 6.69 -17.54
CA ASP A 427 4.38 6.39 -17.37
C ASP A 427 4.12 5.36 -16.25
N ASP A 428 4.88 5.42 -15.14
CA ASP A 428 4.86 4.38 -14.10
C ASP A 428 3.49 4.20 -13.44
N VAL A 429 2.75 5.28 -13.24
CA VAL A 429 1.37 5.24 -12.74
C VAL A 429 0.47 4.43 -13.69
N LEU A 430 0.70 4.52 -15.00
CA LEU A 430 -0.07 3.80 -16.03
C LEU A 430 0.28 2.31 -16.04
N TYR A 431 1.58 1.98 -15.99
CA TYR A 431 2.03 0.59 -15.92
C TYR A 431 1.63 -0.08 -14.60
N GLY A 432 1.79 0.60 -13.47
CA GLY A 432 1.31 0.16 -12.16
C GLY A 432 -0.21 -0.03 -12.13
N THR A 433 -0.97 0.93 -12.64
CA THR A 433 -2.43 0.81 -12.82
C THR A 433 -2.79 -0.42 -13.67
N PHE A 434 -2.09 -0.65 -14.77
CA PHE A 434 -2.36 -1.77 -15.68
C PHE A 434 -2.01 -3.13 -15.04
N ILE A 435 -0.86 -3.24 -14.38
CA ILE A 435 -0.46 -4.44 -13.63
C ILE A 435 -1.46 -4.71 -12.50
N GLY A 436 -1.82 -3.69 -11.71
CA GLY A 436 -2.81 -3.80 -10.64
C GLY A 436 -4.20 -4.18 -11.14
N ALA A 437 -4.65 -3.65 -12.28
CA ALA A 437 -5.93 -4.01 -12.88
C ALA A 437 -5.93 -5.45 -13.44
N LEU A 438 -4.82 -5.93 -13.99
CA LEU A 438 -4.64 -7.34 -14.34
C LEU A 438 -4.61 -8.23 -13.09
N GLY A 439 -3.97 -7.77 -12.00
CA GLY A 439 -3.97 -8.41 -10.68
C GLY A 439 -5.37 -8.53 -10.08
N ALA A 440 -6.17 -7.47 -10.16
CA ALA A 440 -7.58 -7.46 -9.74
C ALA A 440 -8.43 -8.44 -10.56
N ALA A 441 -8.21 -8.50 -11.87
CA ALA A 441 -8.82 -9.50 -12.75
C ALA A 441 -8.41 -10.94 -12.36
N LEU A 442 -7.13 -11.18 -12.08
CA LEU A 442 -6.63 -12.48 -11.63
C LEU A 442 -7.22 -12.86 -10.27
N GLY A 443 -7.27 -11.93 -9.32
CA GLY A 443 -7.91 -12.09 -8.01
C GLY A 443 -9.37 -12.53 -8.11
N ALA A 444 -10.15 -11.95 -9.03
CA ALA A 444 -11.52 -12.38 -9.29
C ALA A 444 -11.63 -13.81 -9.83
N ILE A 445 -10.67 -14.29 -10.64
CA ILE A 445 -10.61 -15.66 -11.15
C ILE A 445 -10.13 -16.64 -10.06
N LEU A 446 -9.15 -16.25 -9.25
CA LEU A 446 -8.66 -17.05 -8.11
C LEU A 446 -9.74 -17.18 -7.02
N LEU A 447 -10.53 -16.13 -6.78
CA LEU A 447 -11.65 -16.16 -5.83
C LEU A 447 -12.70 -17.21 -6.21
N PHE A 448 -12.96 -17.45 -7.51
CA PHE A 448 -13.85 -18.52 -7.97
C PHE A 448 -13.36 -19.92 -7.55
N TRP A 449 -12.04 -20.12 -7.46
CA TRP A 449 -11.44 -21.35 -6.97
C TRP A 449 -11.40 -21.42 -5.44
N VAL A 450 -10.79 -20.43 -4.79
CA VAL A 450 -10.51 -20.46 -3.35
C VAL A 450 -11.79 -20.42 -2.51
N PHE A 451 -12.84 -19.72 -2.97
CA PHE A 451 -14.11 -19.66 -2.24
C PHE A 451 -14.79 -21.04 -2.10
N GLU A 452 -14.61 -21.97 -3.04
CA GLU A 452 -15.20 -23.32 -2.94
C GLU A 452 -14.55 -24.17 -1.82
N LEU A 453 -13.30 -23.89 -1.45
CA LEU A 453 -12.63 -24.49 -0.28
C LEU A 453 -13.18 -23.87 1.03
N VAL A 454 -13.45 -22.57 1.00
CA VAL A 454 -13.82 -21.76 2.18
C VAL A 454 -15.29 -21.90 2.57
N ARG A 455 -16.20 -21.89 1.60
CA ARG A 455 -17.66 -21.89 1.81
C ARG A 455 -18.19 -23.01 2.72
N ARG A 456 -17.49 -24.15 2.77
CA ARG A 456 -17.88 -25.30 3.61
C ARG A 456 -17.61 -25.04 5.08
N ARG A 457 -16.56 -24.26 5.40
CA ARG A 457 -16.19 -23.84 6.77
C ARG A 457 -17.06 -22.68 7.24
N THR A 458 -17.41 -21.76 6.34
CA THR A 458 -18.24 -20.58 6.66
C THR A 458 -19.75 -20.87 6.61
N GLY A 459 -20.18 -21.94 5.93
CA GLY A 459 -21.59 -22.32 5.78
C GLY A 459 -22.34 -21.59 4.66
N VAL A 460 -21.64 -20.99 3.70
CA VAL A 460 -22.22 -20.13 2.66
C VAL A 460 -22.63 -20.91 1.40
N LYS A 461 -23.78 -20.56 0.81
CA LYS A 461 -24.33 -21.23 -0.38
C LYS A 461 -23.65 -20.86 -1.72
N GLY A 462 -22.84 -19.80 -1.75
CA GLY A 462 -22.11 -19.28 -2.91
C GLY A 462 -21.92 -17.77 -2.81
N LEU A 463 -21.09 -17.14 -3.66
CA LEU A 463 -20.87 -15.68 -3.64
C LEU A 463 -22.17 -14.87 -3.81
N GLY A 464 -23.20 -15.43 -4.44
CA GLY A 464 -24.48 -14.74 -4.61
C GLY A 464 -25.33 -14.59 -3.34
N ASP A 465 -24.91 -15.16 -2.21
CA ASP A 465 -25.48 -14.90 -0.88
C ASP A 465 -24.75 -13.69 -0.25
N PRO A 466 -25.43 -12.60 0.15
CA PRO A 466 -24.79 -11.47 0.86
C PRO A 466 -23.96 -11.86 2.09
N ARG A 467 -24.26 -13.01 2.72
CA ARG A 467 -23.48 -13.56 3.84
C ARG A 467 -22.05 -14.00 3.43
N ALA A 468 -21.76 -14.08 2.13
CA ALA A 468 -20.42 -14.31 1.60
C ALA A 468 -19.44 -13.17 1.89
N VAL A 469 -19.93 -11.93 2.08
CA VAL A 469 -19.12 -10.70 2.16
C VAL A 469 -17.92 -10.83 3.10
N GLY A 470 -18.11 -11.27 4.34
CA GLY A 470 -16.98 -11.42 5.28
C GLY A 470 -15.92 -12.43 4.81
N ALA A 471 -16.35 -13.56 4.25
CA ALA A 471 -15.44 -14.56 3.71
C ALA A 471 -14.69 -14.09 2.45
N VAL A 472 -15.32 -13.21 1.64
CA VAL A 472 -14.65 -12.56 0.51
C VAL A 472 -13.65 -11.52 1.01
N ILE A 473 -14.02 -10.65 1.96
CA ILE A 473 -13.11 -9.66 2.57
C ILE A 473 -11.85 -10.35 3.11
N GLY A 474 -12.00 -11.37 3.95
CA GLY A 474 -10.85 -12.08 4.50
C GLY A 474 -9.99 -12.77 3.43
N LEU A 475 -10.60 -13.32 2.37
CA LEU A 475 -9.83 -13.86 1.23
C LEU A 475 -9.11 -12.78 0.42
N MET A 476 -9.66 -11.58 0.31
CA MET A 476 -8.98 -10.45 -0.34
C MET A 476 -7.80 -9.96 0.50
N THR A 477 -7.94 -9.88 1.83
CA THR A 477 -6.84 -9.54 2.76
C THR A 477 -5.69 -10.55 2.67
N PHE A 478 -5.98 -11.86 2.61
CA PHE A 478 -4.94 -12.86 2.34
C PHE A 478 -4.36 -12.73 0.92
N GLY A 479 -5.16 -12.35 -0.06
CA GLY A 479 -4.73 -12.15 -1.45
C GLY A 479 -3.72 -11.01 -1.61
N SER A 480 -3.99 -9.84 -1.03
CA SER A 480 -3.09 -8.68 -1.07
C SER A 480 -1.79 -8.95 -0.31
N LEU A 481 -1.87 -9.51 0.90
CA LEU A 481 -0.69 -9.86 1.70
C LEU A 481 0.24 -10.88 1.02
N LEU A 482 -0.29 -11.76 0.18
CA LEU A 482 0.51 -12.72 -0.59
C LEU A 482 1.12 -12.13 -1.87
N MET A 483 0.69 -10.93 -2.30
CA MET A 483 1.21 -10.25 -3.49
C MET A 483 2.23 -9.16 -3.16
N SER A 484 2.11 -8.51 -2.00
CA SER A 484 2.95 -7.36 -1.62
C SER A 484 4.46 -7.57 -1.76
N PRO A 485 5.07 -8.74 -1.51
CA PRO A 485 6.53 -8.89 -1.67
C PRO A 485 6.98 -8.81 -3.14
N ALA A 486 6.10 -9.12 -4.10
CA ALA A 486 6.34 -8.97 -5.53
C ALA A 486 6.08 -7.53 -5.99
N GLU A 487 5.05 -6.87 -5.44
CA GLU A 487 4.73 -5.47 -5.68
C GLU A 487 5.85 -4.56 -5.16
N ASN A 488 6.32 -4.78 -3.93
CA ASN A 488 7.44 -4.08 -3.31
C ASN A 488 8.76 -4.30 -4.08
N LEU A 489 9.04 -5.53 -4.57
CA LEU A 489 10.20 -5.78 -5.42
C LEU A 489 10.14 -4.96 -6.72
N ILE A 490 8.97 -4.91 -7.38
CA ILE A 490 8.77 -4.11 -8.60
C ILE A 490 8.93 -2.61 -8.28
N SER A 491 8.35 -2.15 -7.17
CA SER A 491 8.45 -0.78 -6.66
C SER A 491 9.91 -0.36 -6.47
N ARG A 492 10.70 -1.11 -5.67
CA ARG A 492 12.12 -0.79 -5.45
C ARG A 492 12.96 -0.73 -6.72
N HIS A 493 12.60 -1.51 -7.75
CA HIS A 493 13.25 -1.43 -9.05
C HIS A 493 12.86 -0.14 -9.81
N ILE A 494 11.59 0.24 -9.79
CA ILE A 494 11.05 1.47 -10.39
C ILE A 494 11.71 2.71 -9.75
N GLU A 495 11.75 2.78 -8.42
CA GLU A 495 12.39 3.83 -7.62
C GLU A 495 13.83 4.12 -8.04
N ALA A 496 14.64 3.07 -8.14
CA ALA A 496 16.06 3.21 -8.47
C ALA A 496 16.29 3.71 -9.91
N ARG A 497 15.32 3.52 -10.83
CA ARG A 497 15.36 4.15 -12.16
C ARG A 497 14.96 5.61 -12.10
N ALA A 498 13.96 5.99 -11.30
CA ALA A 498 13.59 7.40 -11.12
C ALA A 498 14.74 8.21 -10.47
N ASP A 499 15.48 7.62 -9.53
CA ASP A 499 16.74 8.17 -9.01
C ASP A 499 17.82 8.35 -10.10
N LEU A 500 18.04 7.34 -10.94
CA LEU A 500 19.02 7.44 -12.05
C LEU A 500 18.60 8.52 -13.06
N HIS A 501 17.31 8.65 -13.35
CA HIS A 501 16.75 9.72 -14.17
C HIS A 501 16.99 11.10 -13.55
N ALA A 502 16.73 11.27 -12.25
CA ALA A 502 17.01 12.51 -11.53
C ALA A 502 18.49 12.91 -11.61
N LEU A 503 19.40 11.94 -11.48
CA LEU A 503 20.85 12.15 -11.61
C LEU A 503 21.27 12.50 -13.05
N ASP A 504 20.71 11.83 -14.06
CA ASP A 504 21.00 12.12 -15.48
C ASP A 504 20.44 13.49 -15.94
N LEU A 505 19.29 13.91 -15.41
CA LEU A 505 18.61 15.18 -15.70
C LEU A 505 19.27 16.39 -15.03
N THR A 506 19.66 16.27 -13.76
CA THR A 506 20.25 17.38 -12.97
C THR A 506 21.78 17.43 -13.02
N ARG A 507 22.43 16.28 -13.18
CA ARG A 507 23.89 16.08 -13.08
C ARG A 507 24.52 16.45 -11.73
N ASP A 508 23.72 16.56 -10.66
CA ASP A 508 24.20 16.90 -9.32
C ASP A 508 24.06 15.74 -8.30
N PRO A 509 25.04 14.81 -8.26
CA PRO A 509 25.07 13.74 -7.27
C PRO A 509 25.40 14.23 -5.85
N ALA A 510 25.92 15.46 -5.69
CA ALA A 510 26.28 15.99 -4.38
C ALA A 510 25.03 16.49 -3.65
N THR A 511 24.18 17.26 -4.34
CA THR A 511 22.88 17.67 -3.81
C THR A 511 21.92 16.48 -3.70
N PHE A 512 21.99 15.47 -4.58
CA PHE A 512 21.20 14.24 -4.42
C PHE A 512 21.54 13.53 -3.10
N ILE A 513 22.82 13.39 -2.75
CA ILE A 513 23.23 12.78 -1.48
C ILE A 513 22.83 13.67 -0.29
N ALA A 514 22.88 15.00 -0.41
CA ALA A 514 22.40 15.90 0.64
C ALA A 514 20.87 15.79 0.86
N MET A 515 20.10 15.73 -0.23
CA MET A 515 18.65 15.51 -0.25
C MET A 515 18.29 14.19 0.43
N GLN A 516 18.87 13.06 -0.03
CA GLN A 516 18.59 11.74 0.56
C GLN A 516 18.90 11.69 2.07
N LYS A 517 19.98 12.36 2.51
CA LYS A 517 20.28 12.51 3.95
C LYS A 517 19.24 13.35 4.69
N ARG A 518 18.75 14.45 4.10
CA ARG A 518 17.70 15.27 4.72
C ARG A 518 16.39 14.50 4.82
N LEU A 519 15.96 13.85 3.73
CA LEU A 519 14.78 12.99 3.69
C LEU A 519 14.87 11.98 4.84
N ALA A 520 15.90 11.13 4.86
CA ALA A 520 16.07 10.09 5.88
C ALA A 520 16.09 10.63 7.33
N VAL A 521 16.72 11.78 7.59
CA VAL A 521 16.85 12.34 8.95
C VAL A 521 15.59 13.08 9.43
N THR A 522 14.84 13.72 8.52
CA THR A 522 13.57 14.36 8.85
C THR A 522 12.43 13.35 8.92
N ASN A 523 12.40 12.38 8.01
CA ASN A 523 11.40 11.32 7.95
C ASN A 523 11.72 10.17 8.94
N ILE A 524 12.92 10.09 9.51
CA ILE A 524 13.38 8.96 10.35
C ILE A 524 13.20 7.63 9.59
N SER A 525 13.59 7.63 8.31
CA SER A 525 13.58 6.44 7.46
C SER A 525 14.59 5.42 7.97
N ASP A 526 14.24 4.13 7.89
CA ASP A 526 15.18 3.08 8.25
C ASP A 526 16.43 3.12 7.34
N LEU A 527 17.58 3.01 7.98
CA LEU A 527 18.90 3.04 7.37
C LEU A 527 19.48 1.63 7.20
N SER A 528 18.97 0.61 7.91
CA SER A 528 19.51 -0.75 7.87
C SER A 528 18.44 -1.84 8.08
N PRO A 529 17.35 -1.85 7.30
CA PRO A 529 16.25 -2.79 7.46
C PRO A 529 16.71 -4.25 7.35
N ASP A 530 16.11 -5.11 8.17
CA ASP A 530 16.38 -6.55 8.12
C ASP A 530 15.78 -7.18 6.84
N ALA A 531 16.33 -8.32 6.42
CA ALA A 531 15.96 -8.96 5.15
C ALA A 531 14.49 -9.42 5.05
N VAL A 532 13.79 -9.59 6.18
CA VAL A 532 12.35 -9.86 6.23
C VAL A 532 11.54 -8.58 6.11
N GLU A 533 11.91 -7.54 6.89
CA GLU A 533 11.32 -6.19 6.81
C GLU A 533 11.40 -5.64 5.37
N TYR A 534 12.59 -5.70 4.77
CA TYR A 534 12.88 -5.24 3.41
C TYR A 534 12.13 -6.02 2.32
N VAL A 535 11.87 -7.32 2.52
CA VAL A 535 11.12 -8.12 1.55
C VAL A 535 9.61 -7.92 1.68
N LEU A 536 9.09 -7.78 2.90
CA LEU A 536 7.65 -7.73 3.15
C LEU A 536 7.05 -6.33 3.05
N TYR A 537 7.81 -5.27 3.38
CA TYR A 537 7.26 -3.92 3.55
C TYR A 537 8.00 -2.82 2.81
N ALA A 538 9.34 -2.86 2.71
CA ALA A 538 10.11 -1.76 2.09
C ALA A 538 9.74 -1.57 0.61
N SER A 539 9.02 -0.49 0.33
CA SER A 539 8.54 -0.12 -1.01
C SER A 539 9.63 0.58 -1.84
N HIS A 540 10.61 1.17 -1.16
CA HIS A 540 11.75 1.90 -1.73
C HIS A 540 13.08 1.21 -1.37
N PRO A 541 14.17 1.41 -2.14
CA PRO A 541 15.52 1.12 -1.68
C PRO A 541 15.84 2.02 -0.47
N SER A 542 16.59 1.50 0.50
CA SER A 542 16.96 2.26 1.69
C SER A 542 17.79 3.50 1.33
N SER A 543 17.72 4.57 2.13
CA SER A 543 18.44 5.81 1.82
C SER A 543 19.96 5.63 1.64
N PRO A 544 20.66 4.76 2.40
CA PRO A 544 22.06 4.41 2.12
C PRO A 544 22.28 3.71 0.77
N GLU A 545 21.36 2.87 0.28
CA GLU A 545 21.44 2.28 -1.07
C GLU A 545 21.30 3.35 -2.15
N ARG A 546 20.30 4.25 -2.02
CA ARG A 546 20.09 5.38 -2.96
C ARG A 546 21.33 6.29 -3.01
N ILE A 547 21.92 6.61 -1.85
CA ILE A 547 23.17 7.38 -1.71
C ILE A 547 24.37 6.65 -2.35
N ALA A 548 24.50 5.34 -2.14
CA ALA A 548 25.62 4.57 -2.68
C ALA A 548 25.52 4.40 -4.21
N MET A 549 24.31 4.25 -4.75
CA MET A 549 24.02 4.29 -6.18
C MET A 549 24.38 5.64 -6.81
N ALA A 550 24.05 6.76 -6.16
CA ALA A 550 24.43 8.10 -6.65
C ALA A 550 25.96 8.27 -6.77
N ARG A 551 26.73 7.72 -5.83
CA ARG A 551 28.21 7.68 -5.94
C ARG A 551 28.70 6.77 -7.07
N ALA A 552 28.03 5.65 -7.32
CA ALA A 552 28.35 4.78 -8.46
C ALA A 552 28.06 5.49 -9.79
N TRP A 553 26.94 6.20 -9.91
CA TRP A 553 26.57 6.99 -11.09
C TRP A 553 27.60 8.11 -11.35
N ALA A 554 28.00 8.83 -10.29
CA ALA A 554 28.98 9.90 -10.37
C ALA A 554 30.33 9.39 -10.86
N LYS A 555 30.79 8.25 -10.32
CA LYS A 555 32.03 7.58 -10.74
C LYS A 555 31.99 7.14 -12.21
N LEU A 556 30.86 6.65 -12.71
CA LEU A 556 30.71 6.26 -14.12
C LEU A 556 30.67 7.47 -15.06
N ASN A 557 30.04 8.58 -14.64
CA ASN A 557 29.93 9.81 -15.42
C ASN A 557 31.13 10.77 -15.26
N GLY A 558 32.13 10.43 -14.45
CA GLY A 558 33.30 11.27 -14.18
C GLY A 558 33.03 12.52 -13.32
N VAL A 559 31.88 12.55 -12.62
CA VAL A 559 31.48 13.67 -11.75
C VAL A 559 32.08 13.48 -10.35
N PRO A 560 32.77 14.48 -9.77
CA PRO A 560 33.34 14.35 -8.42
C PRO A 560 32.27 14.42 -7.34
N VAL A 561 32.29 13.46 -6.41
CA VAL A 561 31.44 13.41 -5.21
C VAL A 561 32.19 12.71 -4.07
N GLN A 562 31.79 12.92 -2.81
CA GLN A 562 32.47 12.41 -1.61
C GLN A 562 31.65 11.33 -0.88
#